data_AF-M1YH49-F1
#
_entry.id   AF-M1YH49-F1
#
_cell.length_a   1.000
_cell.length_b   1.000
_cell.length_c   1.000
_cell.angle_alpha   90.00
_cell.angle_beta   90.00
_cell.angle_gamma   90.00
#
_symmetry.space_group_name_H-M   'P 1'
#
loop_
_entity.id
_entity.type
_entity.pdbx_description
1 polymer ?
#
loop_
_entity_poly.entity_id
_entity_poly.type
_entity_poly.pdbx_seq_one_letter_code
_entity_poly.pdbx_strand_id
1 'polypeptide(L)'
;MTDAPKDDLSTICSGGWAALQDGDHEGARRALSQALKHPEIDTDPYARQEILRGLAWCAYHIACRDENLTELEDAIETAARIFDLVVPDTRGVHREANRLLGWCFQKQGDADRAVDHFNRAVALVVSEEGLDDVTEEIERGRALAQAMLAADNRLPFVDSLANPKLLSHVPLTQFDLPEYIEIEPTLNCNLRCVQCHVSYQRLSEERLDLKFLDHMRGVEGKWVVLGSNYEPMAHPQFAEIVEGLAALDMKIDLTTNGTLLTPRVIERIRHADFHNVVISFDGIRRETYERIRRHAEHAAALERIGQFKEAVTSPNAYFAVNNTLMRSSLDELPETVAYWERAGFDHLGLIVMVLRDDNPTLRAESLEPVMDMVTEKVEAAARWIIENDCRITLSAAALNHTFPLRERFPELFSGGCVRSRNPRARLPFDARNYFQDGAYPGMPVDCRSPFKFARILHNGDVQLCYQFIVGNVHEEPFLDIWFGKRAQGIRENIRRRPEVCHACEYYNFCIKAGEVNLNLQENFYSDLVLNQHKYLTADSVLEEYKGFNIVPWLDQYYGIPLILGPVNTYHFLCREGFVKYGLVWAENMTALKKKIDTRWFYVHNPLFWVYRKLFLKPGTIH
;
A
#
# COMPACT_ATOMS: atom_id res chain seq x y z
N MET A 1 -3.44 16.10 -67.83
CA MET A 1 -3.86 16.58 -66.49
C MET A 1 -3.61 15.42 -65.55
N THR A 2 -2.85 15.68 -64.51
CA THR A 2 -2.36 14.71 -63.53
C THR A 2 -3.51 13.96 -62.87
N ASP A 3 -3.60 12.65 -63.13
CA ASP A 3 -4.49 11.75 -62.39
C ASP A 3 -4.02 11.71 -60.93
N ALA A 4 -4.83 12.27 -60.04
CA ALA A 4 -4.67 12.06 -58.60
C ALA A 4 -4.81 10.55 -58.33
N PRO A 5 -4.02 9.98 -57.38
CA PRO A 5 -4.14 8.56 -57.05
C PRO A 5 -5.58 8.26 -56.63
N LYS A 6 -6.17 7.23 -57.26
CA LYS A 6 -7.44 6.66 -56.78
C LYS A 6 -7.12 5.92 -55.49
N ASP A 7 -7.43 6.55 -54.35
CA ASP A 7 -7.31 5.90 -53.05
C ASP A 7 -8.31 4.73 -53.00
N ASP A 8 -7.79 3.50 -52.95
CA ASP A 8 -8.55 2.28 -52.73
C ASP A 8 -9.29 2.34 -51.38
N LEU A 9 -10.52 1.81 -51.30
CA LEU A 9 -11.39 1.83 -50.11
C LEU A 9 -10.66 1.33 -48.85
N SER A 10 -9.83 0.29 -49.01
CA SER A 10 -8.99 -0.25 -47.93
C SER A 10 -7.99 0.78 -47.39
N THR A 11 -7.41 1.60 -48.26
CA THR A 11 -6.44 2.65 -47.91
C THR A 11 -7.11 3.79 -47.16
N ILE A 12 -8.30 4.21 -47.62
CA ILE A 12 -9.07 5.27 -46.96
C ILE A 12 -9.55 4.80 -45.57
N CYS A 13 -10.02 3.55 -45.46
CA CYS A 13 -10.44 2.97 -44.18
C CYS A 13 -9.27 2.84 -43.20
N SER A 14 -8.14 2.31 -43.66
CA SER A 14 -6.95 2.12 -42.83
C SER A 14 -6.38 3.47 -42.36
N GLY A 15 -6.37 4.49 -43.23
CA GLY A 15 -5.98 5.85 -42.85
C GLY A 15 -6.93 6.47 -41.82
N GLY A 16 -8.23 6.22 -41.94
CA GLY A 16 -9.23 6.67 -40.97
C GLY A 16 -9.06 6.03 -39.58
N TRP A 17 -8.78 4.73 -39.53
CA TRP A 17 -8.52 4.03 -38.26
C TRP A 17 -7.18 4.40 -37.64
N ALA A 18 -6.13 4.61 -38.46
CA ALA A 18 -4.84 5.10 -37.98
C ALA A 18 -4.97 6.50 -37.37
N ALA A 19 -5.68 7.42 -38.04
CA ALA A 19 -5.97 8.75 -37.50
C ALA A 19 -6.76 8.69 -36.18
N LEU A 20 -7.67 7.71 -36.04
CA LEU A 20 -8.40 7.49 -34.79
C LEU A 20 -7.46 7.04 -33.64
N GLN A 21 -6.50 6.16 -33.93
CA GLN A 21 -5.51 5.67 -32.96
C GLN A 21 -4.54 6.78 -32.53
N ASP A 22 -4.20 7.70 -33.43
CA ASP A 22 -3.32 8.84 -33.16
C ASP A 22 -4.06 10.01 -32.48
N GLY A 23 -5.38 9.88 -32.23
CA GLY A 23 -6.20 10.89 -31.57
C GLY A 23 -6.65 12.05 -32.48
N ASP A 24 -6.43 11.96 -33.79
CA ASP A 24 -6.97 12.89 -34.79
C ASP A 24 -8.39 12.47 -35.19
N HIS A 25 -9.33 12.67 -34.27
CA HIS A 25 -10.72 12.25 -34.46
C HIS A 25 -11.43 13.00 -35.60
N GLU A 26 -11.05 14.26 -35.88
CA GLU A 26 -11.60 15.00 -37.02
C GLU A 26 -11.05 14.50 -38.36
N GLY A 27 -9.75 14.21 -38.43
CA GLY A 27 -9.12 13.58 -39.59
C GLY A 27 -9.72 12.21 -39.87
N ALA A 28 -9.86 11.39 -38.82
CA ALA A 28 -10.52 10.09 -38.87
C ALA A 28 -11.97 10.21 -39.38
N ARG A 29 -12.74 11.16 -38.83
CA ARG A 29 -14.13 11.41 -39.27
C ARG A 29 -14.20 11.78 -40.75
N ARG A 30 -13.32 12.67 -41.23
CA ARG A 30 -13.27 13.09 -42.64
C ARG A 30 -12.95 11.90 -43.56
N ALA A 31 -11.91 11.12 -43.22
CA ALA A 31 -11.48 9.97 -44.01
C ALA A 31 -12.56 8.88 -44.06
N LEU A 32 -13.12 8.49 -42.91
CA LEU A 32 -14.16 7.46 -42.83
C LEU A 32 -15.46 7.91 -43.50
N SER A 33 -15.82 9.19 -43.43
CA SER A 33 -16.99 9.74 -44.15
C SER A 33 -16.80 9.74 -45.67
N GLN A 34 -15.55 9.87 -46.14
CA GLN A 34 -15.21 9.76 -47.54
C GLN A 34 -15.24 8.30 -48.01
N ALA A 35 -14.74 7.37 -47.17
CA ALA A 35 -14.82 5.94 -47.42
C ALA A 35 -16.26 5.44 -47.54
N LEU A 36 -17.18 5.97 -46.73
CA LEU A 36 -18.61 5.64 -46.79
C LEU A 36 -19.30 6.07 -48.11
N LYS A 37 -18.70 6.99 -48.86
CA LYS A 37 -19.23 7.46 -50.16
C LYS A 37 -18.59 6.71 -51.34
N HIS A 38 -17.69 5.77 -51.09
CA HIS A 38 -17.00 5.03 -52.14
C HIS A 38 -17.94 4.01 -52.81
N PRO A 39 -17.97 3.86 -54.15
CA PRO A 39 -18.92 3.00 -54.85
C PRO A 39 -18.88 1.52 -54.45
N GLU A 40 -17.72 1.03 -54.01
CA GLU A 40 -17.51 -0.37 -53.61
C GLU A 40 -18.07 -0.69 -52.21
N ILE A 41 -18.45 0.32 -51.43
CA ILE A 41 -18.95 0.11 -50.07
C ILE A 41 -20.32 -0.57 -50.04
N ASP A 42 -21.10 -0.43 -51.10
CA ASP A 42 -22.41 -1.09 -51.24
C ASP A 42 -22.24 -2.61 -51.49
N THR A 43 -21.05 -3.04 -51.91
CA THR A 43 -20.73 -4.46 -52.17
C THR A 43 -19.99 -5.15 -51.02
N ASP A 44 -19.53 -4.40 -50.01
CA ASP A 44 -18.83 -4.94 -48.84
C ASP A 44 -19.53 -4.51 -47.52
N PRO A 45 -20.51 -5.31 -47.04
CA PRO A 45 -21.27 -5.01 -45.84
C PRO A 45 -20.40 -4.91 -44.57
N TYR A 46 -19.30 -5.67 -44.52
CA TYR A 46 -18.41 -5.71 -43.35
C TYR A 46 -17.55 -4.44 -43.29
N ALA A 47 -16.95 -4.04 -44.42
CA ALA A 47 -16.23 -2.77 -44.49
C ALA A 47 -17.16 -1.59 -44.16
N ARG A 48 -18.41 -1.63 -44.63
CA ARG A 48 -19.41 -0.61 -44.30
C ARG A 48 -19.72 -0.55 -42.80
N GLN A 49 -19.89 -1.71 -42.16
CA GLN A 49 -20.13 -1.81 -40.71
C GLN A 49 -18.98 -1.22 -39.90
N GLU A 50 -17.74 -1.57 -40.25
CA GLU A 50 -16.55 -1.10 -39.52
C GLU A 50 -16.31 0.41 -39.73
N ILE A 51 -16.55 0.95 -40.93
CA ILE A 51 -16.47 2.41 -41.17
C ILE A 51 -17.45 3.16 -40.27
N LEU A 52 -18.68 2.67 -40.14
CA LEU A 52 -19.70 3.32 -39.33
C LEU A 52 -19.43 3.20 -37.84
N ARG A 53 -18.89 2.06 -37.41
CA ARG A 53 -18.38 1.90 -36.05
C ARG A 53 -17.28 2.93 -35.77
N GLY A 54 -16.32 3.08 -36.68
CA GLY A 54 -15.28 4.10 -36.59
C GLY A 54 -15.83 5.53 -36.55
N LEU A 55 -16.85 5.84 -37.36
CA LEU A 55 -17.53 7.15 -37.33
C LEU A 55 -18.26 7.41 -36.01
N ALA A 56 -18.93 6.41 -35.44
CA ALA A 56 -19.57 6.52 -34.13
C ALA A 56 -18.54 6.76 -33.01
N TRP A 57 -17.38 6.11 -33.08
CA TRP A 57 -16.26 6.36 -32.16
C TRP A 57 -15.64 7.75 -32.32
N CYS A 58 -15.39 8.20 -33.56
CA CYS A 58 -14.95 9.57 -33.82
C CYS A 58 -15.93 10.57 -33.18
N ALA A 59 -17.22 10.31 -33.34
CA ALA A 59 -18.25 11.19 -32.87
C ALA A 59 -18.38 11.22 -31.34
N TYR A 60 -18.24 10.10 -30.65
CA TYR A 60 -18.12 10.05 -29.19
C TYR A 60 -16.97 10.95 -28.70
N HIS A 61 -15.80 10.84 -29.32
CA HIS A 61 -14.62 11.59 -28.92
C HIS A 61 -14.67 13.08 -29.29
N ILE A 62 -15.24 13.43 -30.46
CA ILE A 62 -15.47 14.83 -30.86
C ILE A 62 -16.56 15.47 -30.00
N ALA A 63 -17.65 14.75 -29.70
CA ALA A 63 -18.71 15.25 -28.82
C ALA A 63 -18.25 15.46 -27.37
N CYS A 64 -17.30 14.65 -26.90
CA CYS A 64 -16.61 14.90 -25.64
C CYS A 64 -15.73 16.18 -25.66
N ARG A 65 -15.47 16.75 -26.84
CA ARG A 65 -14.65 17.95 -27.05
C ARG A 65 -15.45 19.22 -27.37
N ASP A 66 -16.45 19.16 -28.25
CA ASP A 66 -17.03 20.36 -28.91
C ASP A 66 -18.55 20.59 -28.68
N GLU A 67 -19.21 19.89 -27.75
CA GLU A 67 -20.58 20.18 -27.27
C GLU A 67 -21.73 20.26 -28.32
N ASN A 68 -21.57 19.82 -29.58
CA ASN A 68 -22.64 19.90 -30.61
C ASN A 68 -23.10 18.50 -31.11
N LEU A 69 -24.14 17.94 -30.48
CA LEU A 69 -24.63 16.56 -30.70
C LEU A 69 -25.76 16.40 -31.73
N THR A 70 -26.42 17.49 -32.14
CA THR A 70 -27.66 17.41 -32.95
C THR A 70 -27.42 16.91 -34.37
N GLU A 71 -26.32 17.32 -35.02
CA GLU A 71 -25.95 16.81 -36.36
C GLU A 71 -25.53 15.32 -36.33
N LEU A 72 -25.11 14.82 -35.16
CA LEU A 72 -24.63 13.46 -34.98
C LEU A 72 -25.77 12.45 -34.83
N GLU A 73 -26.80 12.79 -34.07
CA GLU A 73 -28.00 11.95 -33.97
C GLU A 73 -28.69 11.80 -35.32
N ASP A 74 -28.81 12.90 -36.09
CA ASP A 74 -29.35 12.84 -37.44
C ASP A 74 -28.50 11.93 -38.34
N ALA A 75 -27.17 11.97 -38.22
CA ALA A 75 -26.27 11.09 -38.98
C ALA A 75 -26.39 9.61 -38.55
N ILE A 76 -26.51 9.33 -37.25
CA ILE A 76 -26.63 7.97 -36.70
C ILE A 76 -28.03 7.40 -36.97
N GLU A 77 -29.10 8.17 -36.81
CA GLU A 77 -30.46 7.75 -37.16
C GLU A 77 -30.63 7.55 -38.67
N THR A 78 -30.04 8.42 -39.49
CA THR A 78 -30.05 8.24 -40.95
C THR A 78 -29.28 6.99 -41.36
N ALA A 79 -28.11 6.72 -40.75
CA ALA A 79 -27.38 5.48 -40.96
C ALA A 79 -28.23 4.28 -40.53
N ALA A 80 -28.73 4.26 -39.30
CA ALA A 80 -29.59 3.22 -38.75
C ALA A 80 -30.82 2.90 -39.65
N ARG A 81 -31.52 3.91 -40.15
CA ARG A 81 -32.66 3.71 -41.08
C ARG A 81 -32.25 3.11 -42.42
N ILE A 82 -31.06 3.46 -42.93
CA ILE A 82 -30.51 2.85 -44.14
C ILE A 82 -30.14 1.37 -43.89
N PHE A 83 -29.68 1.03 -42.69
CA PHE A 83 -29.33 -0.33 -42.29
C PHE A 83 -30.54 -1.28 -42.24
N ASP A 84 -31.65 -0.84 -41.66
CA ASP A 84 -32.90 -1.62 -41.61
C ASP A 84 -33.46 -1.96 -43.01
N LEU A 85 -33.07 -1.22 -44.05
CA LEU A 85 -33.53 -1.44 -45.43
C LEU A 85 -32.67 -2.41 -46.24
N VAL A 86 -31.44 -2.74 -45.80
CA VAL A 86 -30.43 -3.40 -46.65
C VAL A 86 -29.92 -4.73 -46.10
N VAL A 87 -29.89 -4.94 -44.77
CA VAL A 87 -29.33 -6.17 -44.17
C VAL A 87 -30.29 -6.71 -43.08
N PRO A 88 -30.65 -8.01 -43.09
CA PRO A 88 -31.34 -8.61 -41.96
C PRO A 88 -30.37 -8.74 -40.78
N ASP A 89 -30.74 -8.17 -39.63
CA ASP A 89 -30.06 -8.25 -38.32
C ASP A 89 -29.04 -7.15 -37.98
N THR A 90 -29.49 -5.90 -38.09
CA THR A 90 -28.75 -4.68 -37.73
C THR A 90 -28.89 -4.29 -36.26
N ARG A 91 -29.57 -5.11 -35.45
CA ARG A 91 -29.94 -4.81 -34.06
C ARG A 91 -28.74 -4.53 -33.17
N GLY A 92 -27.64 -5.28 -33.35
CA GLY A 92 -26.40 -5.07 -32.60
C GLY A 92 -25.78 -3.69 -32.83
N VAL A 93 -25.76 -3.21 -34.08
CA VAL A 93 -25.21 -1.89 -34.42
C VAL A 93 -26.08 -0.78 -33.84
N HIS A 94 -27.41 -0.93 -33.93
CA HIS A 94 -28.34 0.04 -33.38
C HIS A 94 -28.29 0.08 -31.84
N ARG A 95 -28.08 -1.07 -31.19
CA ARG A 95 -27.86 -1.15 -29.74
C ARG A 95 -26.61 -0.39 -29.32
N GLU A 96 -25.48 -0.62 -29.99
CA GLU A 96 -24.23 0.07 -29.65
C GLU A 96 -24.30 1.57 -29.91
N ALA A 97 -24.93 1.99 -31.01
CA ALA A 97 -25.11 3.40 -31.32
C ALA A 97 -25.98 4.12 -30.28
N ASN A 98 -27.11 3.53 -29.90
CA ASN A 98 -27.98 4.08 -28.86
C ASN A 98 -27.33 4.03 -27.47
N ARG A 99 -26.52 3.00 -27.16
CA ARG A 99 -25.71 2.95 -25.93
C ARG A 99 -24.76 4.14 -25.84
N LEU A 100 -24.00 4.42 -26.90
CA LEU A 100 -23.02 5.50 -26.92
C LEU A 100 -23.68 6.89 -26.87
N LEU A 101 -24.75 7.10 -27.63
CA LEU A 101 -25.52 8.35 -27.58
C LEU A 101 -26.13 8.59 -26.19
N GLY A 102 -26.65 7.54 -25.54
CA GLY A 102 -27.16 7.63 -24.16
C GLY A 102 -26.11 8.16 -23.18
N TRP A 103 -24.88 7.66 -23.27
CA TRP A 103 -23.77 8.14 -22.43
C TRP A 103 -23.36 9.57 -22.76
N CYS A 104 -23.37 9.97 -24.04
CA CYS A 104 -23.09 11.35 -24.44
C CYS A 104 -24.10 12.34 -23.83
N PHE A 105 -25.40 12.07 -23.96
CA PHE A 105 -26.44 12.93 -23.39
C PHE A 105 -26.42 12.94 -21.86
N GLN A 106 -26.13 11.80 -21.23
CA GLN A 106 -25.99 11.71 -19.78
C GLN A 106 -24.85 12.63 -19.29
N LYS A 107 -23.72 12.63 -20.00
CA LYS A 107 -22.57 13.49 -19.66
C LYS A 107 -22.86 14.98 -19.83
N GLN A 108 -23.71 15.36 -20.79
CA GLN A 108 -24.13 16.74 -21.00
C GLN A 108 -25.23 17.21 -20.04
N GLY A 109 -25.74 16.32 -19.18
CA GLY A 109 -26.84 16.64 -18.27
C GLY A 109 -28.23 16.56 -18.89
N ASP A 110 -28.34 16.16 -20.17
CA ASP A 110 -29.62 15.98 -20.86
C ASP A 110 -30.19 14.59 -20.56
N ALA A 111 -30.73 14.47 -19.35
CA ALA A 111 -31.18 13.21 -18.79
C ALA A 111 -32.36 12.61 -19.57
N ASP A 112 -33.26 13.43 -20.11
CA ASP A 112 -34.42 12.97 -20.88
C ASP A 112 -34.00 12.22 -22.13
N ARG A 113 -33.08 12.80 -22.92
CA ARG A 113 -32.59 12.18 -24.15
C ARG A 113 -31.69 10.98 -23.88
N ALA A 114 -30.89 11.04 -22.81
CA ALA A 114 -30.07 9.91 -22.38
C ALA A 114 -30.94 8.68 -22.06
N VAL A 115 -32.04 8.87 -21.31
CA VAL A 115 -32.97 7.78 -20.98
C VAL A 115 -33.62 7.21 -22.23
N ASP A 116 -34.05 8.05 -23.18
CA ASP A 116 -34.65 7.59 -24.45
C ASP A 116 -33.69 6.68 -25.22
N HIS A 117 -32.43 7.11 -25.41
CA HIS A 117 -31.44 6.30 -26.11
C HIS A 117 -31.08 5.01 -25.37
N PHE A 118 -30.89 5.03 -24.05
CA PHE A 118 -30.65 3.79 -23.32
C PHE A 118 -31.85 2.83 -23.39
N ASN A 119 -33.09 3.32 -23.34
CA ASN A 119 -34.28 2.49 -23.51
C ASN A 119 -34.33 1.82 -24.89
N ARG A 120 -34.04 2.58 -25.95
CA ARG A 120 -33.94 2.04 -27.32
C ARG A 120 -32.85 0.97 -27.41
N ALA A 121 -31.69 1.18 -26.77
CA ALA A 121 -30.62 0.20 -26.73
C ALA A 121 -31.05 -1.10 -26.00
N VAL A 122 -31.71 -1.01 -24.85
CA VAL A 122 -32.23 -2.18 -24.13
C VAL A 122 -33.28 -2.93 -24.96
N ALA A 123 -34.19 -2.21 -25.64
CA ALA A 123 -35.22 -2.83 -26.47
C ALA A 123 -34.64 -3.65 -27.65
N LEU A 124 -33.38 -3.41 -28.00
CA LEU A 124 -32.65 -4.12 -29.06
C LEU A 124 -31.78 -5.27 -28.52
N VAL A 125 -31.79 -5.51 -27.20
CA VAL A 125 -31.11 -6.67 -26.59
C VAL A 125 -31.88 -7.94 -26.95
N VAL A 126 -31.19 -8.87 -27.62
CA VAL A 126 -31.71 -10.21 -27.93
C VAL A 126 -31.14 -11.18 -26.89
N SER A 127 -31.90 -12.20 -26.52
CA SER A 127 -31.49 -13.22 -25.54
C SER A 127 -30.41 -14.17 -26.10
N GLU A 128 -29.21 -13.65 -26.30
CA GLU A 128 -28.03 -14.41 -26.70
C GLU A 128 -26.99 -14.45 -25.57
N GLU A 129 -26.37 -15.61 -25.38
CA GLU A 129 -25.33 -15.81 -24.37
C GLU A 129 -24.11 -14.92 -24.65
N GLY A 130 -23.64 -14.19 -23.62
CA GLY A 130 -22.43 -13.34 -23.69
C GLY A 130 -22.68 -11.84 -23.89
N LEU A 131 -23.93 -11.38 -23.87
CA LEU A 131 -24.28 -9.94 -23.92
C LEU A 131 -24.58 -9.33 -22.55
N ASP A 132 -24.42 -10.08 -21.46
CA ASP A 132 -24.79 -9.68 -20.10
C ASP A 132 -24.07 -8.40 -19.65
N ASP A 133 -22.78 -8.28 -19.96
CA ASP A 133 -21.97 -7.12 -19.57
C ASP A 133 -22.39 -5.82 -20.28
N VAL A 134 -22.75 -5.91 -21.56
CA VAL A 134 -23.21 -4.75 -22.35
C VAL A 134 -24.61 -4.34 -21.90
N THR A 135 -25.46 -5.32 -21.60
CA THR A 135 -26.82 -5.10 -21.12
C THR A 135 -26.81 -4.44 -19.73
N GLU A 136 -25.97 -4.93 -18.82
CA GLU A 136 -25.80 -4.34 -17.48
C GLU A 136 -25.27 -2.89 -17.57
N GLU A 137 -24.38 -2.60 -18.52
CA GLU A 137 -23.87 -1.24 -18.74
C GLU A 137 -24.95 -0.28 -19.26
N ILE A 138 -25.75 -0.70 -20.25
CA ILE A 138 -26.87 0.10 -20.79
C ILE A 138 -27.89 0.35 -19.68
N GLU A 139 -28.23 -0.67 -18.91
CA GLU A 139 -29.16 -0.60 -17.77
C GLU A 139 -28.67 0.35 -16.68
N ARG A 140 -27.36 0.33 -16.37
CA ARG A 140 -26.73 1.26 -15.43
C ARG A 140 -26.78 2.70 -15.94
N GLY A 141 -26.45 2.92 -17.21
CA GLY A 141 -26.53 4.24 -17.85
C GLY A 141 -27.96 4.80 -17.79
N ARG A 142 -28.96 3.95 -18.08
CA ARG A 142 -30.38 4.28 -17.97
C ARG A 142 -30.76 4.68 -16.54
N ALA A 143 -30.37 3.89 -15.54
CA ALA A 143 -30.70 4.16 -14.14
C ALA A 143 -30.08 5.48 -13.64
N LEU A 144 -28.85 5.80 -14.09
CA LEU A 144 -28.20 7.07 -13.80
C LEU A 144 -28.95 8.25 -14.42
N ALA A 145 -29.32 8.16 -15.70
CA ALA A 145 -30.08 9.22 -16.36
C ALA A 145 -31.50 9.37 -15.76
N GLN A 146 -32.16 8.27 -15.40
CA GLN A 146 -33.45 8.31 -14.67
C GLN A 146 -33.32 8.91 -13.27
N ALA A 147 -32.22 8.64 -12.56
CA ALA A 147 -31.92 9.27 -11.28
C ALA A 147 -31.66 10.77 -11.42
N MET A 148 -31.08 11.22 -12.55
CA MET A 148 -30.93 12.65 -12.85
C MET A 148 -32.28 13.33 -13.12
N LEU A 149 -33.24 12.64 -13.76
CA LEU A 149 -34.63 13.13 -13.89
C LEU A 149 -35.37 13.17 -12.55
N ALA A 150 -35.12 12.19 -11.67
CA ALA A 150 -35.76 12.08 -10.36
C ALA A 150 -35.14 13.00 -9.30
N ALA A 151 -33.92 13.47 -9.51
CA ALA A 151 -33.20 14.33 -8.59
C ALA A 151 -33.33 15.80 -9.00
N ASP A 152 -34.13 16.56 -8.24
CA ASP A 152 -33.77 17.96 -7.99
C ASP A 152 -32.40 17.96 -7.25
N ASN A 153 -31.34 17.99 -8.06
CA ASN A 153 -29.93 18.23 -7.76
C ASN A 153 -29.28 17.43 -6.62
N ARG A 154 -29.00 16.13 -6.86
CA ARG A 154 -27.81 15.45 -6.31
C ARG A 154 -27.59 14.07 -6.93
N LEU A 155 -26.48 13.95 -7.66
CA LEU A 155 -25.50 12.85 -7.78
C LEU A 155 -24.92 12.83 -9.22
N PRO A 156 -23.82 12.11 -9.52
CA PRO A 156 -22.47 12.14 -8.97
C PRO A 156 -21.43 12.37 -10.09
N PHE A 157 -20.24 12.90 -9.80
CA PHE A 157 -19.18 12.99 -10.81
C PHE A 157 -18.29 11.73 -10.77
N VAL A 158 -18.34 10.95 -11.85
CA VAL A 158 -17.31 9.99 -12.24
C VAL A 158 -16.67 10.58 -13.49
N ASP A 159 -15.34 10.67 -13.54
CA ASP A 159 -14.63 10.58 -14.81
C ASP A 159 -13.42 9.65 -14.62
N SER A 160 -13.43 8.62 -15.44
CA SER A 160 -12.45 7.56 -15.59
C SER A 160 -11.32 7.98 -16.53
N LEU A 161 -10.16 7.32 -16.46
CA LEU A 161 -9.49 6.75 -17.64
C LEU A 161 -8.30 5.86 -17.18
N ALA A 162 -8.52 4.55 -17.23
CA ALA A 162 -7.57 3.48 -17.55
C ALA A 162 -8.18 2.16 -17.06
N ASN A 163 -8.43 1.24 -17.98
CA ASN A 163 -9.13 -0.02 -17.83
C ASN A 163 -8.66 -0.87 -16.61
N PRO A 164 -9.51 -1.07 -15.57
CA PRO A 164 -9.22 -1.92 -14.41
C PRO A 164 -10.21 -3.10 -14.27
N LYS A 165 -11.01 -3.41 -15.28
CA LYS A 165 -12.09 -4.42 -15.18
C LYS A 165 -11.58 -5.84 -15.35
N LEU A 166 -10.91 -6.34 -14.31
CA LEU A 166 -10.82 -7.77 -13.98
C LEU A 166 -10.59 -8.04 -12.47
N LEU A 167 -10.69 -7.04 -11.58
CA LEU A 167 -10.20 -7.16 -10.20
C LEU A 167 -11.19 -6.78 -9.06
N SER A 168 -12.52 -6.91 -9.19
CA SER A 168 -13.41 -6.47 -8.07
C SER A 168 -14.71 -7.24 -7.79
N HIS A 169 -14.76 -8.58 -7.91
CA HIS A 169 -15.98 -9.34 -7.63
C HIS A 169 -16.13 -9.89 -6.19
N VAL A 170 -15.38 -9.39 -5.20
CA VAL A 170 -15.62 -9.74 -3.78
C VAL A 170 -16.25 -8.56 -3.04
N PRO A 171 -17.55 -8.64 -2.67
CA PRO A 171 -18.21 -7.66 -1.81
C PRO A 171 -17.41 -7.41 -0.53
N LEU A 172 -17.28 -6.15 -0.10
CA LEU A 172 -16.49 -5.80 1.09
C LEU A 172 -17.04 -6.43 2.38
N THR A 173 -18.31 -6.83 2.37
CA THR A 173 -18.99 -7.59 3.43
C THR A 173 -18.58 -9.06 3.52
N GLN A 174 -17.78 -9.56 2.57
CA GLN A 174 -17.21 -10.91 2.59
C GLN A 174 -15.75 -10.93 3.11
N PHE A 175 -15.23 -9.85 3.68
CA PHE A 175 -13.90 -9.88 4.30
C PHE A 175 -13.98 -10.47 5.71
N ASP A 176 -13.09 -11.41 5.98
CA ASP A 176 -12.93 -11.97 7.32
C ASP A 176 -12.34 -10.95 8.31
N LEU A 177 -12.35 -11.34 9.58
CA LEU A 177 -11.61 -10.68 10.66
C LEU A 177 -10.10 -10.66 10.34
N PRO A 178 -9.35 -9.66 10.86
CA PRO A 178 -7.89 -9.71 10.79
C PRO A 178 -7.37 -10.92 11.55
N GLU A 179 -6.34 -11.57 11.00
CA GLU A 179 -5.73 -12.75 11.61
C GLU A 179 -4.51 -12.39 12.46
N TYR A 180 -3.86 -11.27 12.13
CA TYR A 180 -2.65 -10.78 12.78
C TYR A 180 -2.81 -9.31 13.14
N ILE A 181 -2.63 -8.96 14.40
CA ILE A 181 -2.74 -7.59 14.90
C ILE A 181 -1.40 -7.18 15.51
N GLU A 182 -0.82 -6.10 15.04
CA GLU A 182 0.37 -5.52 15.69
C GLU A 182 -0.05 -4.43 16.66
N ILE A 183 0.47 -4.45 17.88
CA ILE A 183 0.21 -3.41 18.87
C ILE A 183 1.56 -2.80 19.29
N GLU A 184 1.66 -1.49 19.10
CA GLU A 184 2.79 -0.69 19.56
C GLU A 184 2.33 0.15 20.76
N PRO A 185 2.49 -0.33 22.00
CA PRO A 185 1.89 0.32 23.17
C PRO A 185 2.56 1.65 23.52
N THR A 186 3.76 1.91 23.00
CA THR A 186 4.53 3.13 23.26
C THR A 186 5.51 3.43 22.11
N LEU A 187 5.84 4.70 21.88
CA LEU A 187 6.97 5.10 21.03
C LEU A 187 8.20 5.45 21.89
N ASN A 188 8.49 4.59 22.85
CA ASN A 188 9.58 4.79 23.82
C ASN A 188 10.46 3.54 23.91
N CYS A 189 11.73 3.74 24.24
CA CYS A 189 12.68 2.66 24.45
C CYS A 189 13.70 3.09 25.50
N ASN A 190 14.06 2.15 26.38
CA ASN A 190 15.06 2.37 27.43
C ASN A 190 16.51 2.27 26.91
N LEU A 191 16.71 1.73 25.70
CA LEU A 191 18.02 1.59 25.06
C LEU A 191 18.23 2.62 23.95
N ARG A 192 19.49 2.80 23.53
CA ARG A 192 19.86 3.62 22.37
C ARG A 192 20.80 2.87 21.43
N CYS A 193 20.38 1.69 20.99
CA CYS A 193 21.20 0.81 20.16
C CYS A 193 21.76 1.53 18.92
N VAL A 194 23.00 1.22 18.54
CA VAL A 194 23.71 1.87 17.43
C VAL A 194 22.93 1.77 16.12
N GLN A 195 22.44 0.58 15.78
CA GLN A 195 21.73 0.27 14.54
C GLN A 195 20.26 0.72 14.49
N CYS A 196 19.69 1.15 15.61
CA CYS A 196 18.24 1.30 15.74
C CYS A 196 17.77 2.69 15.27
N HIS A 197 16.75 2.72 14.42
CA HIS A 197 16.12 3.98 13.97
C HIS A 197 15.53 4.79 15.13
N VAL A 198 14.98 4.12 16.17
CA VAL A 198 14.42 4.75 17.36
C VAL A 198 15.45 5.61 18.11
N SER A 199 16.72 5.21 18.08
CA SER A 199 17.81 5.98 18.73
C SER A 199 17.98 7.39 18.18
N TYR A 200 17.49 7.63 16.96
CA TYR A 200 17.62 8.88 16.22
C TYR A 200 16.28 9.61 16.08
N GLN A 201 15.24 9.13 16.76
CA GLN A 201 13.91 9.73 16.74
C GLN A 201 13.61 10.45 18.05
N ARG A 202 12.66 11.40 17.97
CA ARG A 202 12.04 11.97 19.16
C ARG A 202 11.04 10.95 19.72
N LEU A 203 11.27 10.53 20.96
CA LEU A 203 10.36 9.62 21.66
C LEU A 203 9.11 10.34 22.14
N SER A 204 8.03 9.58 22.29
CA SER A 204 6.78 10.06 22.88
C SER A 204 6.64 9.58 24.33
N GLU A 205 6.05 10.44 25.16
CA GLU A 205 5.58 10.04 26.48
C GLU A 205 4.16 9.47 26.45
N GLU A 206 3.43 9.66 25.33
CA GLU A 206 2.11 9.10 25.11
C GLU A 206 2.16 7.57 25.05
N ARG A 207 1.10 6.94 25.54
CA ARG A 207 1.04 5.51 25.79
C ARG A 207 -0.38 5.02 25.56
N LEU A 208 -0.50 3.76 25.17
CA LEU A 208 -1.79 3.14 24.88
C LEU A 208 -2.59 2.98 26.18
N ASP A 209 -3.77 3.59 26.25
CA ASP A 209 -4.65 3.48 27.41
C ASP A 209 -5.32 2.10 27.41
N LEU A 210 -5.30 1.41 28.56
CA LEU A 210 -5.83 0.04 28.70
C LEU A 210 -7.29 -0.11 28.26
N LYS A 211 -8.08 0.97 28.20
CA LYS A 211 -9.45 0.97 27.66
C LYS A 211 -9.54 0.40 26.25
N PHE A 212 -8.45 0.44 25.46
CA PHE A 212 -8.45 -0.18 24.15
C PHE A 212 -8.85 -1.66 24.20
N LEU A 213 -8.51 -2.38 25.27
CA LEU A 213 -8.85 -3.80 25.46
C LEU A 213 -10.37 -4.04 25.44
N ASP A 214 -11.16 -3.10 25.97
CA ASP A 214 -12.62 -3.19 25.97
C ASP A 214 -13.19 -3.13 24.54
N HIS A 215 -12.47 -2.49 23.63
CA HIS A 215 -12.82 -2.33 22.22
C HIS A 215 -12.24 -3.42 21.31
N MET A 216 -11.51 -4.40 21.86
CA MET A 216 -10.92 -5.53 21.12
C MET A 216 -11.82 -6.78 21.10
N ARG A 217 -13.07 -6.70 21.56
CA ARG A 217 -14.01 -7.82 21.49
C ARG A 217 -14.30 -8.22 20.04
N GLY A 218 -14.40 -9.53 19.79
CA GLY A 218 -14.67 -10.09 18.46
C GLY A 218 -13.41 -10.43 17.65
N VAL A 219 -12.21 -10.26 18.21
CA VAL A 219 -10.94 -10.77 17.64
C VAL A 219 -10.29 -11.83 18.53
N GLU A 220 -11.09 -12.55 19.32
CA GLU A 220 -10.61 -13.64 20.17
C GLU A 220 -9.94 -14.74 19.32
N GLY A 221 -8.91 -15.38 19.85
CA GLY A 221 -8.18 -16.45 19.15
C GLY A 221 -7.23 -15.99 18.03
N LYS A 222 -7.21 -14.68 17.71
CA LYS A 222 -6.32 -14.09 16.69
C LYS A 222 -4.90 -13.93 17.23
N TRP A 223 -3.95 -13.74 16.31
CA TRP A 223 -2.56 -13.46 16.68
C TRP A 223 -2.37 -11.98 16.98
N VAL A 224 -1.58 -11.70 18.01
CA VAL A 224 -1.14 -10.35 18.35
C VAL A 224 0.37 -10.33 18.50
N VAL A 225 1.02 -9.31 17.96
CA VAL A 225 2.44 -9.04 18.22
C VAL A 225 2.63 -7.76 19.01
N LEU A 226 3.49 -7.81 20.02
CA LEU A 226 3.95 -6.68 20.81
C LEU A 226 5.42 -6.39 20.52
N GLY A 227 5.76 -5.10 20.28
CA GLY A 227 7.15 -4.63 20.23
C GLY A 227 7.86 -4.74 18.88
N SER A 228 7.17 -4.47 17.77
CA SER A 228 7.78 -4.52 16.44
C SER A 228 8.80 -3.41 16.19
N ASN A 229 8.64 -2.20 16.74
CA ASN A 229 9.56 -1.08 16.50
C ASN A 229 10.21 -0.52 17.76
N TYR A 230 9.48 -0.46 18.87
CA TYR A 230 9.94 0.12 20.14
C TYR A 230 10.03 -0.96 21.23
N GLU A 231 10.39 -0.57 22.46
CA GLU A 231 10.40 -1.53 23.57
C GLU A 231 9.01 -1.56 24.24
N PRO A 232 8.20 -2.61 24.03
CA PRO A 232 6.84 -2.64 24.55
C PRO A 232 6.83 -2.64 26.08
N MET A 233 7.87 -3.19 26.73
CA MET A 233 8.00 -3.21 28.19
C MET A 233 8.34 -1.85 28.79
N ALA A 234 8.64 -0.83 27.98
CA ALA A 234 8.74 0.54 28.46
C ALA A 234 7.36 1.13 28.84
N HIS A 235 6.27 0.46 28.43
CA HIS A 235 4.94 0.77 28.92
C HIS A 235 4.80 0.36 30.42
N PRO A 236 4.41 1.27 31.33
CA PRO A 236 4.36 0.98 32.77
C PRO A 236 3.32 -0.09 33.12
N GLN A 237 2.31 -0.26 32.26
CA GLN A 237 1.24 -1.24 32.40
C GLN A 237 1.36 -2.38 31.38
N PHE A 238 2.59 -2.70 30.96
CA PHE A 238 2.83 -3.77 29.97
C PHE A 238 2.24 -5.11 30.41
N ALA A 239 2.37 -5.47 31.70
CA ALA A 239 1.83 -6.72 32.20
C ALA A 239 0.29 -6.77 32.11
N GLU A 240 -0.40 -5.67 32.40
CA GLU A 240 -1.84 -5.52 32.24
C GLU A 240 -2.28 -5.67 30.78
N ILE A 241 -1.50 -5.14 29.84
CA ILE A 241 -1.75 -5.32 28.40
C ILE A 241 -1.69 -6.81 28.04
N VAL A 242 -0.63 -7.51 28.45
CA VAL A 242 -0.46 -8.94 28.17
C VAL A 242 -1.56 -9.78 28.83
N GLU A 243 -1.91 -9.49 30.09
CA GLU A 243 -3.01 -10.13 30.81
C GLU A 243 -4.36 -9.92 30.09
N GLY A 244 -4.62 -8.71 29.61
CA GLY A 244 -5.83 -8.38 28.84
C GLY A 244 -5.91 -9.11 27.51
N LEU A 245 -4.80 -9.18 26.76
CA LEU A 245 -4.73 -9.93 25.50
C LEU A 245 -4.89 -11.45 25.73
N ALA A 246 -4.30 -11.98 26.81
CA ALA A 246 -4.47 -13.37 27.20
C ALA A 246 -5.93 -13.68 27.61
N ALA A 247 -6.62 -12.74 28.29
CA ALA A 247 -8.03 -12.88 28.63
C ALA A 247 -8.96 -12.87 27.39
N LEU A 248 -8.50 -12.33 26.26
CA LEU A 248 -9.15 -12.40 24.95
C LEU A 248 -8.75 -13.65 24.16
N ASP A 249 -8.06 -14.62 24.77
CA ASP A 249 -7.58 -15.85 24.11
C ASP A 249 -6.67 -15.55 22.90
N MET A 250 -5.94 -14.43 22.92
CA MET A 250 -5.04 -14.09 21.82
C MET A 250 -3.73 -14.88 21.90
N LYS A 251 -3.20 -15.25 20.73
CA LYS A 251 -1.87 -15.87 20.59
C LYS A 251 -0.82 -14.77 20.53
N ILE A 252 0.08 -14.74 21.50
CA ILE A 252 0.94 -13.59 21.71
C ILE A 252 2.35 -13.84 21.16
N ASP A 253 2.75 -12.98 20.25
CA ASP A 253 4.13 -12.79 19.85
C ASP A 253 4.72 -11.58 20.58
N LEU A 254 5.89 -11.75 21.18
CA LEU A 254 6.58 -10.70 21.91
C LEU A 254 7.98 -10.50 21.33
N THR A 255 8.27 -9.31 20.84
CA THR A 255 9.63 -8.87 20.55
C THR A 255 10.08 -7.87 21.62
N THR A 256 11.19 -8.16 22.29
CA THR A 256 11.70 -7.31 23.39
C THR A 256 13.24 -7.36 23.45
N ASN A 257 13.85 -6.32 24.00
CA ASN A 257 15.25 -6.33 24.37
C ASN A 257 15.53 -7.09 25.70
N GLY A 258 14.49 -7.43 26.46
CA GLY A 258 14.55 -8.23 27.69
C GLY A 258 15.13 -7.51 28.91
N THR A 259 15.66 -6.29 28.78
CA THR A 259 16.36 -5.60 29.87
C THR A 259 15.42 -5.08 30.96
N LEU A 260 14.14 -4.89 30.66
CA LEU A 260 13.11 -4.42 31.60
C LEU A 260 12.34 -5.54 32.29
N LEU A 261 12.69 -6.81 32.03
CA LEU A 261 12.13 -7.95 32.74
C LEU A 261 12.51 -7.86 34.22
N THR A 262 11.50 -8.03 35.07
CA THR A 262 11.66 -8.12 36.53
C THR A 262 10.89 -9.34 37.04
N PRO A 263 11.25 -9.92 38.20
CA PRO A 263 10.51 -11.04 38.76
C PRO A 263 9.01 -10.78 38.88
N ARG A 264 8.63 -9.54 39.21
CA ARG A 264 7.23 -9.12 39.29
C ARG A 264 6.51 -9.15 37.94
N VAL A 265 7.14 -8.66 36.87
CA VAL A 265 6.54 -8.66 35.54
C VAL A 265 6.48 -10.08 34.98
N ILE A 266 7.55 -10.86 35.15
CA ILE A 266 7.62 -12.26 34.72
C ILE A 266 6.48 -13.08 35.35
N GLU A 267 6.29 -12.98 36.67
CA GLU A 267 5.26 -13.76 37.36
C GLU A 267 3.85 -13.45 36.86
N ARG A 268 3.59 -12.20 36.47
CA ARG A 268 2.28 -11.80 35.94
C ARG A 268 1.98 -12.36 34.56
N ILE A 269 2.98 -12.39 33.68
CA ILE A 269 2.77 -12.72 32.28
C ILE A 269 3.10 -14.18 31.93
N ARG A 270 3.75 -14.94 32.83
CA ARG A 270 4.26 -16.30 32.55
C ARG A 270 3.23 -17.31 32.04
N HIS A 271 1.95 -17.08 32.33
CA HIS A 271 0.85 -17.95 31.93
C HIS A 271 0.16 -17.53 30.62
N ALA A 272 0.56 -16.40 30.03
CA ALA A 272 0.04 -15.98 28.74
C ALA A 272 0.40 -16.99 27.64
N ASP A 273 -0.45 -17.12 26.62
CA ASP A 273 -0.21 -18.01 25.48
C ASP A 273 0.79 -17.37 24.51
N PHE A 274 2.05 -17.31 24.94
CA PHE A 274 3.15 -16.91 24.07
C PHE A 274 3.38 -17.98 23.01
N HIS A 275 3.33 -17.60 21.73
CA HIS A 275 3.69 -18.46 20.61
C HIS A 275 5.12 -18.19 20.18
N ASN A 276 5.49 -16.93 19.93
CA ASN A 276 6.88 -16.53 19.68
C ASN A 276 7.37 -15.49 20.70
N VAL A 277 8.48 -15.78 21.37
CA VAL A 277 9.22 -14.79 22.18
C VAL A 277 10.55 -14.54 21.51
N VAL A 278 10.68 -13.37 20.89
CA VAL A 278 11.87 -12.94 20.14
C VAL A 278 12.67 -11.96 20.98
N ILE A 279 13.83 -12.40 21.44
CA ILE A 279 14.77 -11.56 22.17
C ILE A 279 15.69 -10.87 21.18
N SER A 280 15.68 -9.55 21.20
CA SER A 280 16.62 -8.76 20.42
C SER A 280 17.96 -8.72 21.18
N PHE A 281 19.01 -9.34 20.63
CA PHE A 281 20.34 -9.43 21.27
C PHE A 281 21.48 -9.46 20.23
N ASP A 282 22.37 -8.46 20.25
CA ASP A 282 23.45 -8.32 19.24
C ASP A 282 24.82 -8.26 19.92
N GLY A 283 25.76 -9.11 19.48
CA GLY A 283 27.05 -9.32 20.14
C GLY A 283 26.90 -10.19 21.39
N ILE A 284 27.49 -11.39 21.39
CA ILE A 284 27.38 -12.29 22.54
C ILE A 284 28.41 -11.97 23.62
N ARG A 285 29.55 -11.36 23.25
CA ARG A 285 30.56 -10.91 24.21
C ARG A 285 30.10 -9.59 24.84
N ARG A 286 30.43 -9.40 26.12
CA ARG A 286 30.02 -8.22 26.90
C ARG A 286 30.40 -6.91 26.21
N GLU A 287 31.66 -6.79 25.81
CA GLU A 287 32.21 -5.57 25.23
C GLU A 287 31.50 -5.20 23.92
N THR A 288 31.17 -6.21 23.11
CA THR A 288 30.46 -6.04 21.84
C THR A 288 29.00 -5.67 22.10
N TYR A 289 28.32 -6.39 22.99
CA TYR A 289 26.92 -6.14 23.37
C TYR A 289 26.70 -4.73 23.90
N GLU A 290 27.47 -4.30 24.90
CA GLU A 290 27.24 -3.01 25.57
C GLU A 290 27.60 -1.81 24.69
N ARG A 291 28.55 -2.00 23.75
CA ARG A 291 28.90 -1.01 22.74
C ARG A 291 27.77 -0.84 21.72
N ILE A 292 27.15 -1.94 21.28
CA ILE A 292 26.05 -1.93 20.33
C ILE A 292 24.76 -1.46 21.00
N ARG A 293 24.33 -2.15 22.05
CA ARG A 293 23.09 -1.94 22.81
C ARG A 293 23.32 -0.97 23.96
N ARG A 294 23.61 0.28 23.60
CA ARG A 294 23.92 1.35 24.57
C ARG A 294 22.85 1.46 25.65
N HIS A 295 23.31 1.61 26.89
CA HIS A 295 22.53 1.62 28.14
C HIS A 295 22.04 0.26 28.63
N ALA A 296 22.36 -0.84 27.94
CA ALA A 296 22.17 -2.18 28.47
C ALA A 296 23.39 -2.62 29.31
N GLU A 297 23.16 -3.58 30.21
CA GLU A 297 24.20 -4.26 30.99
C GLU A 297 24.11 -5.75 30.64
N HIS A 298 25.21 -6.31 30.15
CA HIS A 298 25.20 -7.63 29.48
C HIS A 298 24.77 -8.76 30.41
N ALA A 299 25.35 -8.81 31.61
CA ALA A 299 25.10 -9.90 32.55
C ALA A 299 23.65 -9.89 33.05
N ALA A 300 23.14 -8.72 33.45
CA ALA A 300 21.74 -8.59 33.88
C ALA A 300 20.75 -8.88 32.75
N ALA A 301 21.06 -8.51 31.50
CA ALA A 301 20.19 -8.85 30.37
C ALA A 301 20.07 -10.37 30.21
N LEU A 302 21.20 -11.09 30.16
CA LEU A 302 21.21 -12.55 30.01
C LEU A 302 20.52 -13.25 31.18
N GLU A 303 20.74 -12.79 32.42
CA GLU A 303 20.07 -13.33 33.61
C GLU A 303 18.55 -13.20 33.50
N ARG A 304 18.06 -12.00 33.21
CA ARG A 304 16.62 -11.69 33.10
C ARG A 304 15.95 -12.47 31.98
N ILE A 305 16.61 -12.58 30.83
CA ILE A 305 16.14 -13.36 29.68
C ILE A 305 16.02 -14.83 30.07
N GLY A 306 17.03 -15.39 30.76
CA GLY A 306 17.00 -16.77 31.26
C GLY A 306 15.85 -17.01 32.23
N GLN A 307 15.68 -16.15 33.23
CA GLN A 307 14.58 -16.22 34.20
C GLN A 307 13.21 -16.19 33.52
N PHE A 308 13.03 -15.32 32.52
CA PHE A 308 11.76 -15.23 31.80
C PHE A 308 11.47 -16.51 31.02
N LYS A 309 12.47 -17.02 30.30
CA LYS A 309 12.35 -18.26 29.53
C LYS A 309 11.99 -19.46 30.41
N GLU A 310 12.62 -19.59 31.58
CA GLU A 310 12.35 -20.67 32.52
C GLU A 310 10.95 -20.55 33.17
N ALA A 311 10.45 -19.33 33.35
CA ALA A 311 9.18 -19.08 34.00
C ALA A 311 7.96 -19.29 33.10
N VAL A 312 8.07 -18.99 31.80
CA VAL A 312 6.97 -19.12 30.82
C VAL A 312 6.48 -20.56 30.75
N THR A 313 5.17 -20.74 30.97
CA THR A 313 4.55 -22.05 31.06
C THR A 313 3.77 -22.46 29.81
N SER A 314 3.63 -21.58 28.80
CA SER A 314 2.91 -21.94 27.57
C SER A 314 3.62 -23.10 26.86
N PRO A 315 2.90 -24.19 26.53
CA PRO A 315 3.47 -25.32 25.80
C PRO A 315 3.82 -24.97 24.34
N ASN A 316 3.25 -23.88 23.81
CA ASN A 316 3.47 -23.43 22.44
C ASN A 316 4.74 -22.57 22.31
N ALA A 317 5.23 -22.03 23.42
CA ALA A 317 6.28 -21.02 23.43
C ALA A 317 7.50 -21.44 22.60
N TYR A 318 7.86 -20.55 21.68
CA TYR A 318 9.02 -20.65 20.82
C TYR A 318 9.96 -19.48 21.14
N PHE A 319 11.14 -19.79 21.68
CA PHE A 319 12.09 -18.76 22.08
C PHE A 319 13.14 -18.55 20.99
N ALA A 320 13.17 -17.36 20.42
CA ALA A 320 14.08 -16.97 19.36
C ALA A 320 14.96 -15.80 19.80
N VAL A 321 16.12 -15.65 19.16
CA VAL A 321 16.96 -14.47 19.26
C VAL A 321 17.07 -13.83 17.89
N ASN A 322 16.76 -12.54 17.79
CA ASN A 322 17.11 -11.73 16.64
C ASN A 322 18.43 -11.02 16.90
N ASN A 323 19.40 -11.26 16.02
CA ASN A 323 20.70 -10.64 16.02
C ASN A 323 20.83 -9.81 14.74
N THR A 324 20.89 -8.49 14.88
CA THR A 324 21.27 -7.62 13.78
C THR A 324 22.78 -7.73 13.57
N LEU A 325 23.17 -8.41 12.50
CA LEU A 325 24.55 -8.56 12.10
C LEU A 325 25.15 -7.20 11.81
N MET A 326 26.27 -6.95 12.47
CA MET A 326 27.11 -5.77 12.27
C MET A 326 28.55 -6.24 12.16
N ARG A 327 29.40 -5.42 11.55
CA ARG A 327 30.82 -5.76 11.35
C ARG A 327 31.48 -6.22 12.64
N SER A 328 31.13 -5.57 13.74
CA SER A 328 31.72 -5.82 15.06
C SER A 328 31.20 -7.04 15.82
N SER A 329 30.09 -7.67 15.38
CA SER A 329 29.58 -8.90 15.99
C SER A 329 29.79 -10.14 15.12
N LEU A 330 30.35 -9.99 13.91
CA LEU A 330 30.37 -11.04 12.90
C LEU A 330 31.29 -12.21 13.26
N ASP A 331 32.42 -11.94 13.90
CA ASP A 331 33.36 -12.97 14.35
C ASP A 331 32.84 -13.78 15.55
N GLU A 332 31.80 -13.28 16.23
CA GLU A 332 31.18 -13.91 17.39
C GLU A 332 30.11 -14.92 17.03
N LEU A 333 29.78 -15.11 15.75
CA LEU A 333 28.64 -15.96 15.35
C LEU A 333 28.72 -17.42 15.85
N PRO A 334 29.86 -18.12 15.75
CA PRO A 334 29.97 -19.47 16.30
C PRO A 334 29.74 -19.51 17.82
N GLU A 335 30.27 -18.53 18.56
CA GLU A 335 30.07 -18.40 20.01
C GLU A 335 28.61 -18.10 20.36
N THR A 336 27.98 -17.25 19.54
CA THR A 336 26.57 -16.85 19.66
C THR A 336 25.66 -18.07 19.52
N VAL A 337 25.83 -18.86 18.46
CA VAL A 337 25.06 -20.10 18.27
C VAL A 337 25.26 -21.06 19.45
N ALA A 338 26.51 -21.29 19.84
CA ALA A 338 26.82 -22.21 20.93
C ALA A 338 26.23 -21.77 22.27
N TYR A 339 26.20 -20.47 22.56
CA TYR A 339 25.57 -19.94 23.77
C TYR A 339 24.06 -20.17 23.78
N TRP A 340 23.36 -19.77 22.71
CA TRP A 340 21.90 -19.85 22.65
C TRP A 340 21.39 -21.29 22.55
N GLU A 341 22.15 -22.19 21.93
CA GLU A 341 21.91 -23.63 21.99
C GLU A 341 21.94 -24.14 23.45
N ARG A 342 22.99 -23.80 24.20
CA ARG A 342 23.10 -24.20 25.63
C ARG A 342 22.02 -23.59 26.49
N ALA A 343 21.62 -22.35 26.20
CA ALA A 343 20.51 -21.67 26.88
C ALA A 343 19.13 -22.24 26.47
N GLY A 344 19.09 -23.19 25.53
CA GLY A 344 17.87 -23.86 25.11
C GLY A 344 16.92 -22.96 24.33
N PHE A 345 17.44 -22.04 23.52
CA PHE A 345 16.64 -21.28 22.54
C PHE A 345 16.35 -22.14 21.30
N ASP A 346 15.24 -21.87 20.62
CA ASP A 346 14.78 -22.64 19.45
C ASP A 346 15.35 -22.09 18.14
N HIS A 347 15.64 -20.78 18.08
CA HIS A 347 16.09 -20.10 16.87
C HIS A 347 17.07 -18.96 17.11
N LEU A 348 18.00 -18.79 16.17
CA LEU A 348 18.78 -17.59 15.97
C LEU A 348 18.46 -17.01 14.58
N GLY A 349 17.81 -15.85 14.54
CA GLY A 349 17.57 -15.08 13.31
C GLY A 349 18.64 -14.02 13.12
N LEU A 350 19.35 -14.08 11.99
CA LEU A 350 20.36 -13.11 11.61
C LEU A 350 19.77 -12.10 10.62
N ILE A 351 19.71 -10.85 11.04
CA ILE A 351 19.19 -9.73 10.26
C ILE A 351 20.38 -8.89 9.80
N VAL A 352 20.49 -8.62 8.51
CA VAL A 352 21.53 -7.71 8.00
C VAL A 352 21.21 -6.28 8.45
N MET A 353 22.19 -5.57 8.99
CA MET A 353 22.01 -4.16 9.32
C MET A 353 21.79 -3.34 8.04
N VAL A 354 20.72 -2.55 8.05
CA VAL A 354 20.43 -1.54 7.02
C VAL A 354 20.80 -0.16 7.57
N LEU A 355 21.54 0.63 6.78
CA LEU A 355 21.87 2.02 7.04
C LEU A 355 20.61 2.88 6.91
N ARG A 356 20.09 3.33 8.05
CA ARG A 356 18.88 4.18 8.14
C ARG A 356 19.17 5.66 8.34
N ASP A 357 20.41 5.97 8.68
CA ASP A 357 20.93 7.32 8.81
C ASP A 357 22.37 7.33 8.31
N ASP A 358 22.78 8.45 7.73
CA ASP A 358 24.09 8.58 7.11
C ASP A 358 25.11 9.16 8.10
N ASN A 359 25.45 8.36 9.12
CA ASN A 359 26.42 8.76 10.14
C ASN A 359 27.64 7.81 10.22
N PRO A 360 28.81 8.32 10.67
CA PRO A 360 30.05 7.54 10.70
C PRO A 360 29.97 6.26 11.54
N THR A 361 29.18 6.27 12.63
CA THR A 361 29.03 5.12 13.52
C THR A 361 28.33 3.97 12.80
N LEU A 362 27.22 4.27 12.11
CA LEU A 362 26.48 3.29 11.32
C LEU A 362 27.31 2.77 10.14
N ARG A 363 27.99 3.67 9.40
CA ARG A 363 28.86 3.25 8.29
C ARG A 363 29.97 2.30 8.74
N ALA A 364 30.56 2.51 9.92
CA ALA A 364 31.59 1.63 10.46
C ALA A 364 31.07 0.21 10.73
N GLU A 365 29.79 0.07 11.07
CA GLU A 365 29.15 -1.22 11.30
C GLU A 365 28.59 -1.87 10.03
N SER A 366 28.55 -1.16 8.92
CA SER A 366 28.02 -1.66 7.65
C SER A 366 28.73 -2.94 7.21
N LEU A 367 27.92 -3.90 6.74
CA LEU A 367 28.38 -5.18 6.23
C LEU A 367 28.72 -5.15 4.74
N GLU A 368 28.29 -4.12 4.00
CA GLU A 368 28.48 -4.00 2.55
C GLU A 368 29.95 -4.21 2.11
N PRO A 369 30.97 -3.64 2.80
CA PRO A 369 32.37 -3.86 2.40
C PRO A 369 32.94 -5.24 2.77
N VAL A 370 32.19 -6.10 3.44
CA VAL A 370 32.68 -7.37 4.02
C VAL A 370 31.72 -8.55 3.77
N MET A 371 30.93 -8.51 2.71
CA MET A 371 29.91 -9.53 2.42
C MET A 371 30.45 -10.95 2.22
N ASP A 372 31.67 -11.10 1.69
CA ASP A 372 32.33 -12.40 1.60
C ASP A 372 32.55 -13.01 2.99
N MET A 373 32.99 -12.18 3.94
CA MET A 373 33.17 -12.58 5.34
C MET A 373 31.82 -12.90 6.00
N VAL A 374 30.75 -12.17 5.66
CA VAL A 374 29.40 -12.48 6.16
C VAL A 374 28.99 -13.88 5.74
N THR A 375 29.12 -14.20 4.45
CA THR A 375 28.77 -15.50 3.89
C THR A 375 29.59 -16.61 4.55
N GLU A 376 30.91 -16.43 4.67
CA GLU A 376 31.82 -17.38 5.33
C GLU A 376 31.39 -17.65 6.78
N LYS A 377 31.12 -16.61 7.57
CA LYS A 377 30.79 -16.74 9.00
C LYS A 377 29.40 -17.34 9.22
N VAL A 378 28.43 -16.97 8.38
CA VAL A 378 27.09 -17.56 8.41
C VAL A 378 27.12 -19.04 8.00
N GLU A 379 27.89 -19.41 6.96
CA GLU A 379 28.07 -20.81 6.59
C GLU A 379 28.77 -21.60 7.71
N ALA A 380 29.78 -21.03 8.36
CA ALA A 380 30.45 -21.68 9.49
C ALA A 380 29.50 -21.94 10.67
N ALA A 381 28.63 -20.97 10.99
CA ALA A 381 27.58 -21.13 12.00
C ALA A 381 26.56 -22.22 11.62
N ALA A 382 26.10 -22.23 10.35
CA ALA A 382 25.21 -23.26 9.82
C ALA A 382 25.85 -24.67 9.87
N ARG A 383 27.13 -24.76 9.51
CA ARG A 383 27.90 -26.02 9.57
C ARG A 383 27.98 -26.53 11.00
N TRP A 384 28.26 -25.65 11.96
CA TRP A 384 28.34 -26.01 13.37
C TRP A 384 27.02 -26.60 13.88
N ILE A 385 25.87 -26.02 13.52
CA ILE A 385 24.54 -26.54 13.86
C ILE A 385 24.34 -27.96 13.34
N ILE A 386 24.71 -28.21 12.08
CA ILE A 386 24.54 -29.51 11.44
C ILE A 386 25.49 -30.55 12.06
N GLU A 387 26.77 -30.23 12.21
CA GLU A 387 27.81 -31.17 12.66
C GLU A 387 27.70 -31.53 14.14
N ASN A 388 27.14 -30.64 14.97
CA ASN A 388 26.92 -30.87 16.40
C ASN A 388 25.48 -31.31 16.75
N ASP A 389 24.66 -31.61 15.73
CA ASP A 389 23.25 -32.03 15.89
C ASP A 389 22.44 -31.12 16.84
N CYS A 390 22.59 -29.80 16.67
CA CYS A 390 22.03 -28.81 17.59
C CYS A 390 20.51 -28.72 17.50
N ARG A 391 19.86 -28.36 18.62
CA ARG A 391 18.42 -28.07 18.64
C ARG A 391 18.11 -26.72 18.00
N ILE A 392 18.94 -25.72 18.22
CA ILE A 392 18.76 -24.37 17.69
C ILE A 392 18.79 -24.40 16.15
N THR A 393 17.88 -23.66 15.55
CA THR A 393 17.86 -23.41 14.11
C THR A 393 18.43 -22.02 13.81
N LEU A 394 18.90 -21.81 12.59
CA LEU A 394 19.48 -20.53 12.17
C LEU A 394 18.78 -20.03 10.91
N SER A 395 18.41 -18.76 10.87
CA SER A 395 17.99 -18.12 9.62
C SER A 395 18.88 -16.94 9.29
N ALA A 396 19.15 -16.75 8.01
CA ALA A 396 19.83 -15.57 7.49
C ALA A 396 19.50 -15.44 6.01
N ALA A 397 19.35 -14.21 5.52
CA ALA A 397 19.13 -13.99 4.09
C ALA A 397 20.30 -14.51 3.22
N ALA A 398 21.54 -14.52 3.74
CA ALA A 398 22.70 -15.13 3.08
C ALA A 398 22.52 -16.65 2.80
N LEU A 399 21.67 -17.34 3.56
CA LEU A 399 21.39 -18.77 3.37
C LEU A 399 20.39 -19.05 2.24
N ASN A 400 19.75 -18.01 1.66
CA ASN A 400 18.85 -18.19 0.52
C ASN A 400 19.58 -18.58 -0.78
N HIS A 401 20.88 -18.27 -0.87
CA HIS A 401 21.71 -18.57 -2.03
C HIS A 401 22.24 -20.02 -2.00
N THR A 402 22.86 -20.46 -3.09
CA THR A 402 23.56 -21.76 -3.15
C THR A 402 24.99 -21.59 -2.67
N PHE A 403 25.42 -22.43 -1.73
CA PHE A 403 26.77 -22.48 -1.18
C PHE A 403 27.13 -23.95 -0.84
N PRO A 404 28.43 -24.30 -0.70
CA PRO A 404 28.88 -25.69 -0.64
C PRO A 404 28.18 -26.54 0.44
N LEU A 405 27.90 -25.96 1.61
CA LEU A 405 27.19 -26.68 2.67
C LEU A 405 25.74 -27.04 2.28
N ARG A 406 25.02 -26.17 1.55
CA ARG A 406 23.66 -26.44 1.09
C ARG A 406 23.61 -27.50 0.00
N GLU A 407 24.58 -27.53 -0.90
CA GLU A 407 24.71 -28.61 -1.90
C GLU A 407 24.95 -29.97 -1.24
N ARG A 408 25.71 -29.98 -0.14
CA ARG A 408 26.02 -31.20 0.62
C ARG A 408 24.84 -31.70 1.46
N PHE A 409 23.98 -30.81 1.97
CA PHE A 409 22.88 -31.15 2.87
C PHE A 409 21.56 -30.43 2.52
N PRO A 410 21.04 -30.54 1.28
CA PRO A 410 19.89 -29.75 0.83
C PRO A 410 18.63 -30.01 1.66
N GLU A 411 18.48 -31.19 2.24
CA GLU A 411 17.33 -31.59 3.06
C GLU A 411 17.26 -30.88 4.43
N LEU A 412 18.37 -30.26 4.85
CA LEU A 412 18.50 -29.55 6.12
C LEU A 412 18.16 -28.05 6.01
N PHE A 413 17.85 -27.58 4.80
CA PHE A 413 17.50 -26.19 4.52
C PHE A 413 16.03 -26.06 4.12
N SER A 414 15.38 -25.02 4.64
CA SER A 414 14.03 -24.60 4.25
C SER A 414 14.05 -23.10 4.00
N GLY A 415 14.12 -22.70 2.72
CA GLY A 415 14.45 -21.32 2.35
C GLY A 415 15.80 -20.90 2.95
N GLY A 416 15.84 -19.71 3.57
CA GLY A 416 17.01 -19.17 4.25
C GLY A 416 17.19 -19.67 5.69
N CYS A 417 16.52 -20.75 6.08
CA CYS A 417 16.65 -21.36 7.40
C CYS A 417 17.35 -22.73 7.31
N VAL A 418 18.26 -22.98 8.24
CA VAL A 418 18.97 -24.25 8.42
C VAL A 418 18.65 -24.88 9.78
N ARG A 419 18.56 -26.21 9.79
CA ARG A 419 18.41 -27.02 11.00
C ARG A 419 19.35 -28.23 10.96
N SER A 420 19.55 -28.87 12.11
CA SER A 420 20.22 -30.17 12.19
C SER A 420 19.23 -31.33 11.98
N ARG A 421 19.69 -32.56 12.21
CA ARG A 421 18.82 -33.76 12.22
C ARG A 421 18.16 -34.00 13.58
N ASN A 422 18.46 -33.18 14.57
CA ASN A 422 17.91 -33.28 15.90
C ASN A 422 16.38 -33.19 15.85
N PRO A 423 15.65 -34.18 16.37
CA PRO A 423 14.18 -34.19 16.31
C PRO A 423 13.54 -33.05 17.12
N ARG A 424 14.31 -32.39 18.00
CA ARG A 424 13.86 -31.22 18.76
C ARG A 424 14.11 -29.90 18.04
N ALA A 425 14.74 -29.91 16.87
CA ALA A 425 14.98 -28.70 16.08
C ALA A 425 13.67 -28.22 15.42
N ARG A 426 13.04 -27.22 16.05
CA ARG A 426 11.77 -26.63 15.61
C ARG A 426 12.06 -25.46 14.65
N LEU A 427 11.45 -25.48 13.48
CA LEU A 427 11.50 -24.35 12.55
C LEU A 427 10.64 -23.19 13.06
N PRO A 428 11.02 -21.92 12.81
CA PRO A 428 10.23 -20.77 13.22
C PRO A 428 8.92 -20.71 12.44
N PHE A 429 7.83 -20.33 13.12
CA PHE A 429 6.56 -19.98 12.48
C PHE A 429 6.40 -18.46 12.50
N ASP A 430 6.47 -17.85 11.31
CA ASP A 430 6.28 -16.42 11.14
C ASP A 430 4.80 -16.13 10.83
N ALA A 431 4.04 -15.76 11.85
CA ALA A 431 2.62 -15.41 11.71
C ALA A 431 2.41 -14.21 10.78
N ARG A 432 3.33 -13.23 10.81
CA ARG A 432 3.26 -12.04 9.95
C ARG A 432 3.24 -12.46 8.49
N ASN A 433 4.22 -13.27 8.07
CA ASN A 433 4.33 -13.71 6.69
C ASN A 433 3.23 -14.71 6.33
N TYR A 434 2.91 -15.66 7.22
CA TYR A 434 1.86 -16.65 6.97
C TYR A 434 0.50 -16.01 6.63
N PHE A 435 0.11 -14.95 7.36
CA PHE A 435 -1.17 -14.29 7.13
C PHE A 435 -1.13 -13.19 6.05
N GLN A 436 0.02 -12.57 5.82
CA GLN A 436 0.11 -11.40 4.93
C GLN A 436 0.73 -11.68 3.56
N ASP A 437 1.55 -12.71 3.39
CA ASP A 437 2.17 -13.05 2.11
C ASP A 437 1.23 -13.92 1.26
N GLY A 438 1.07 -13.55 -0.01
CA GLY A 438 0.39 -14.33 -1.04
C GLY A 438 -0.84 -13.65 -1.65
N ALA A 439 -1.36 -14.29 -2.69
CA ALA A 439 -2.47 -13.76 -3.47
C ALA A 439 -3.75 -13.53 -2.62
N TYR A 440 -4.49 -12.48 -2.97
CA TYR A 440 -5.82 -12.19 -2.42
C TYR A 440 -6.73 -11.66 -3.56
N PRO A 441 -8.03 -12.02 -3.58
CA PRO A 441 -8.94 -11.55 -4.63
C PRO A 441 -8.95 -10.02 -4.81
N GLY A 442 -8.70 -9.58 -6.03
CA GLY A 442 -8.66 -8.17 -6.41
C GLY A 442 -7.39 -7.42 -6.00
N MET A 443 -6.43 -8.07 -5.34
CA MET A 443 -5.13 -7.44 -5.04
C MET A 443 -4.18 -7.56 -6.25
N PRO A 444 -3.45 -6.48 -6.58
CA PRO A 444 -2.53 -6.48 -7.71
C PRO A 444 -1.13 -7.01 -7.38
N VAL A 445 -0.87 -7.32 -6.11
CA VAL A 445 0.39 -7.90 -5.60
C VAL A 445 0.08 -9.05 -4.64
N ASP A 446 1.06 -9.88 -4.34
CA ASP A 446 0.97 -10.98 -3.36
C ASP A 446 1.05 -10.45 -1.92
N CYS A 447 0.10 -9.59 -1.55
CA CYS A 447 -0.04 -9.02 -0.21
C CYS A 447 -1.49 -9.09 0.24
N ARG A 448 -1.72 -9.73 1.39
CA ARG A 448 -3.02 -9.84 2.07
C ARG A 448 -3.17 -8.85 3.22
N SER A 449 -2.14 -8.02 3.49
CA SER A 449 -2.09 -7.08 4.62
C SER A 449 -3.36 -6.23 4.78
N PRO A 450 -3.95 -5.61 3.74
CA PRO A 450 -5.16 -4.80 3.91
C PRO A 450 -6.39 -5.56 4.46
N PHE A 451 -6.39 -6.89 4.40
CA PHE A 451 -7.52 -7.76 4.72
C PHE A 451 -7.23 -8.77 5.84
N LYS A 452 -5.97 -8.94 6.24
CA LYS A 452 -5.58 -9.92 7.26
C LYS A 452 -4.76 -9.30 8.40
N PHE A 453 -4.38 -8.03 8.26
CA PHE A 453 -3.54 -7.32 9.22
C PHE A 453 -4.08 -5.94 9.60
N ALA A 454 -3.94 -5.62 10.88
CA ALA A 454 -4.12 -4.28 11.41
C ALA A 454 -3.00 -3.95 12.40
N ARG A 455 -2.70 -2.66 12.55
CA ARG A 455 -1.77 -2.16 13.56
C ARG A 455 -2.48 -1.17 14.48
N ILE A 456 -2.23 -1.24 15.78
CA ILE A 456 -2.72 -0.30 16.79
C ILE A 456 -1.52 0.44 17.37
N LEU A 457 -1.54 1.76 17.31
CA LEU A 457 -0.47 2.62 17.81
C LEU A 457 -0.72 3.05 19.25
N HIS A 458 0.33 3.57 19.88
CA HIS A 458 0.35 4.07 21.26
C HIS A 458 -0.74 5.12 21.57
N ASN A 459 -1.27 5.84 20.58
CA ASN A 459 -2.32 6.84 20.76
C ASN A 459 -3.74 6.28 20.49
N GLY A 460 -3.85 4.97 20.22
CA GLY A 460 -5.09 4.29 19.85
C GLY A 460 -5.37 4.27 18.35
N ASP A 461 -4.56 4.91 17.50
CA ASP A 461 -4.82 4.90 16.05
C ASP A 461 -4.70 3.48 15.48
N VAL A 462 -5.70 3.07 14.71
CA VAL A 462 -5.69 1.83 13.94
C VAL A 462 -5.21 2.12 12.53
N GLN A 463 -4.19 1.39 12.09
CA GLN A 463 -3.62 1.48 10.76
C GLN A 463 -3.86 0.20 9.94
N LEU A 464 -4.15 0.39 8.65
CA LEU A 464 -4.00 -0.62 7.61
C LEU A 464 -2.68 -0.43 6.85
N CYS A 465 -2.08 -1.54 6.43
CA CYS A 465 -0.89 -1.57 5.56
C CYS A 465 0.28 -0.70 6.06
N TYR A 466 0.45 -0.58 7.38
CA TYR A 466 1.53 0.19 8.00
C TYR A 466 1.54 1.70 7.72
N GLN A 467 0.48 2.23 7.07
CA GLN A 467 0.50 3.58 6.49
C GLN A 467 -0.82 4.33 6.67
N PHE A 468 -1.95 3.64 6.64
CA PHE A 468 -3.26 4.29 6.54
C PHE A 468 -4.01 4.21 7.87
N ILE A 469 -4.07 5.31 8.60
CA ILE A 469 -4.94 5.42 9.78
C ILE A 469 -6.40 5.30 9.30
N VAL A 470 -7.19 4.44 9.94
CA VAL A 470 -8.59 4.14 9.58
C VAL A 470 -9.60 4.38 10.70
N GLY A 471 -9.14 4.60 11.93
CA GLY A 471 -9.97 4.92 13.10
C GLY A 471 -9.11 4.95 14.36
N ASN A 472 -9.74 5.07 15.53
CA ASN A 472 -9.04 5.07 16.81
C ASN A 472 -9.78 4.20 17.85
N VAL A 473 -9.09 3.20 18.43
CA VAL A 473 -9.67 2.26 19.42
C VAL A 473 -9.97 2.88 20.77
N HIS A 474 -9.65 4.16 21.02
CA HIS A 474 -10.16 4.87 22.18
C HIS A 474 -11.54 5.48 21.95
N GLU A 475 -11.97 5.60 20.69
CA GLU A 475 -13.22 6.27 20.32
C GLU A 475 -14.33 5.28 19.94
N GLU A 476 -13.99 4.19 19.28
CA GLU A 476 -14.96 3.22 18.75
C GLU A 476 -14.41 1.77 18.80
N PRO A 477 -15.30 0.75 18.81
CA PRO A 477 -14.90 -0.66 18.77
C PRO A 477 -14.02 -1.00 17.56
N PHE A 478 -13.03 -1.87 17.76
CA PHE A 478 -12.08 -2.24 16.70
C PHE A 478 -12.76 -2.81 15.45
N LEU A 479 -13.83 -3.60 15.61
CA LEU A 479 -14.57 -4.14 14.46
C LEU A 479 -15.33 -3.07 13.67
N ASP A 480 -15.83 -2.03 14.34
CA ASP A 480 -16.50 -0.91 13.66
C ASP A 480 -15.50 -0.13 12.81
N ILE A 481 -14.27 0.04 13.31
CA ILE A 481 -13.15 0.61 12.54
C ILE A 481 -12.80 -0.29 11.34
N TRP A 482 -12.63 -1.60 11.59
CA TRP A 482 -12.21 -2.57 10.58
C TRP A 482 -13.20 -2.69 9.42
N PHE A 483 -14.50 -2.69 9.71
CA PHE A 483 -15.56 -2.74 8.71
C PHE A 483 -16.04 -1.35 8.28
N GLY A 484 -15.53 -0.27 8.88
CA GLY A 484 -15.95 1.10 8.63
C GLY A 484 -15.62 1.61 7.23
N LYS A 485 -16.32 2.68 6.84
CA LYS A 485 -16.20 3.30 5.50
C LYS A 485 -14.77 3.72 5.16
N ARG A 486 -13.98 4.15 6.14
CA ARG A 486 -12.59 4.58 5.95
C ARG A 486 -11.69 3.40 5.60
N ALA A 487 -11.76 2.30 6.34
CA ALA A 487 -11.03 1.06 6.04
C ALA A 487 -11.42 0.50 4.67
N GLN A 488 -12.71 0.49 4.34
CA GLN A 488 -13.23 0.09 3.03
C GLN A 488 -12.64 0.94 1.89
N GLY A 489 -12.68 2.27 2.02
CA GLY A 489 -12.13 3.18 1.01
C GLY A 489 -10.64 2.99 0.77
N ILE A 490 -9.86 2.69 1.82
CA ILE A 490 -8.43 2.38 1.69
C ILE A 490 -8.21 1.07 0.94
N ARG A 491 -8.95 0.00 1.27
CA ARG A 491 -8.85 -1.29 0.57
C ARG A 491 -9.17 -1.15 -0.92
N GLU A 492 -10.22 -0.40 -1.26
CA GLU A 492 -10.55 -0.12 -2.66
C GLU A 492 -9.44 0.66 -3.38
N ASN A 493 -8.85 1.64 -2.70
CA ASN A 493 -7.77 2.46 -3.26
C ASN A 493 -6.54 1.59 -3.56
N ILE A 494 -6.11 0.77 -2.60
CA ILE A 494 -4.97 -0.14 -2.74
C ILE A 494 -5.16 -1.11 -3.92
N ARG A 495 -6.37 -1.67 -4.09
CA ARG A 495 -6.67 -2.56 -5.23
C ARG A 495 -6.56 -1.87 -6.58
N ARG A 496 -6.85 -0.56 -6.64
CA ARG A 496 -6.80 0.24 -7.87
C ARG A 496 -5.43 0.84 -8.15
N ARG A 497 -4.55 0.88 -7.16
CA ARG A 497 -3.26 1.60 -7.19
C ARG A 497 -2.10 0.71 -6.76
N PRO A 498 -1.66 -0.24 -7.61
CA PRO A 498 -0.54 -1.13 -7.30
C PRO A 498 0.75 -0.40 -6.94
N GLU A 499 0.95 0.82 -7.44
CA GLU A 499 2.12 1.66 -7.15
C GLU A 499 2.34 1.90 -5.66
N VAL A 500 1.27 1.95 -4.86
CA VAL A 500 1.36 2.09 -3.40
C VAL A 500 2.01 0.86 -2.77
N CYS A 501 1.70 -0.32 -3.29
CA CYS A 501 2.25 -1.58 -2.80
C CYS A 501 3.72 -1.75 -3.22
N HIS A 502 4.06 -1.41 -4.47
CA HIS A 502 5.44 -1.51 -4.96
C HIS A 502 6.40 -0.55 -4.24
N ALA A 503 5.91 0.61 -3.81
CA ALA A 503 6.67 1.58 -3.03
C ALA A 503 6.66 1.30 -1.50
N CYS A 504 5.99 0.24 -1.05
CA CYS A 504 5.85 -0.06 0.37
C CYS A 504 7.08 -0.81 0.89
N GLU A 505 7.92 -0.14 1.68
CA GLU A 505 9.07 -0.75 2.35
C GLU A 505 8.66 -1.95 3.22
N TYR A 506 7.50 -1.90 3.89
CA TYR A 506 7.01 -3.03 4.70
C TYR A 506 6.68 -4.25 3.82
N TYR A 507 6.09 -4.04 2.65
CA TYR A 507 5.85 -5.13 1.71
C TYR A 507 7.18 -5.73 1.23
N ASN A 508 8.11 -4.90 0.78
CA ASN A 508 9.39 -5.35 0.21
C ASN A 508 10.32 -6.01 1.24
N PHE A 509 10.44 -5.42 2.44
CA PHE A 509 11.43 -5.83 3.43
C PHE A 509 10.89 -6.63 4.61
N CYS A 510 9.57 -6.66 4.84
CA CYS A 510 8.98 -7.44 5.92
C CYS A 510 8.16 -8.62 5.40
N ILE A 511 7.27 -8.40 4.43
CA ILE A 511 6.43 -9.48 3.85
C ILE A 511 7.24 -10.30 2.84
N LYS A 512 7.99 -9.64 1.95
CA LYS A 512 8.81 -10.25 0.89
C LYS A 512 10.30 -10.32 1.24
N ALA A 513 10.63 -10.29 2.53
CA ALA A 513 12.01 -10.27 3.02
C ALA A 513 12.88 -11.41 2.46
N GLY A 514 12.30 -12.59 2.22
CA GLY A 514 13.00 -13.75 1.65
C GLY A 514 13.41 -13.59 0.18
N GLU A 515 12.82 -12.61 -0.53
CA GLU A 515 13.08 -12.32 -1.95
C GLU A 515 14.14 -11.20 -2.12
N VAL A 516 14.60 -10.58 -1.02
CA VAL A 516 15.57 -9.49 -1.05
C VAL A 516 16.96 -10.00 -1.50
N ASN A 517 17.49 -9.41 -2.56
CA ASN A 517 18.81 -9.74 -3.09
C ASN A 517 19.92 -8.93 -2.39
N LEU A 518 20.59 -9.54 -1.41
CA LEU A 518 21.68 -8.89 -0.66
C LEU A 518 22.98 -8.66 -1.46
N ASN A 519 23.05 -9.06 -2.73
CA ASN A 519 24.17 -8.68 -3.60
C ASN A 519 24.00 -7.26 -4.17
N LEU A 520 22.81 -6.67 -4.02
CA LEU A 520 22.52 -5.33 -4.49
C LEU A 520 22.83 -4.33 -3.37
N GLN A 521 23.67 -3.34 -3.69
CA GLN A 521 24.16 -2.36 -2.74
C GLN A 521 23.01 -1.58 -2.11
N GLU A 522 21.95 -1.26 -2.87
CA GLU A 522 20.76 -0.56 -2.39
C GLU A 522 20.08 -1.25 -1.19
N ASN A 523 20.18 -2.58 -1.05
CA ASN A 523 19.51 -3.30 0.04
C ASN A 523 20.22 -3.14 1.40
N PHE A 524 21.38 -2.48 1.45
CA PHE A 524 22.07 -2.09 2.69
C PHE A 524 21.70 -0.69 3.17
N TYR A 525 20.90 0.05 2.42
CA TYR A 525 20.51 1.42 2.72
C TYR A 525 18.98 1.51 2.70
N SER A 526 18.41 2.22 3.66
CA SER A 526 16.98 2.54 3.57
C SER A 526 16.72 3.51 2.41
N ASP A 527 15.47 3.56 1.92
CA ASP A 527 15.10 4.55 0.90
C ASP A 527 15.35 5.97 1.37
N LEU A 528 15.28 6.23 2.69
CA LEU A 528 15.63 7.51 3.29
C LEU A 528 17.09 7.90 3.04
N VAL A 529 18.03 6.95 3.03
CA VAL A 529 19.46 7.20 2.81
C VAL A 529 19.79 7.23 1.32
N LEU A 530 19.24 6.30 0.52
CA LEU A 530 19.44 6.29 -0.94
C LEU A 530 18.77 7.47 -1.64
N ASN A 531 17.65 7.93 -1.09
CA ASN A 531 16.86 9.02 -1.63
C ASN A 531 16.73 10.15 -0.61
N GLN A 532 17.81 10.55 0.09
CA GLN A 532 17.81 11.74 0.95
C GLN A 532 17.30 13.00 0.23
N HIS A 533 17.38 13.04 -1.10
CA HIS A 533 16.83 14.10 -1.94
C HIS A 533 15.31 13.99 -2.24
N LYS A 534 14.65 12.89 -1.87
CA LYS A 534 13.21 12.63 -2.16
C LYS A 534 12.30 12.65 -0.92
N TYR A 535 12.83 12.57 0.30
CA TYR A 535 12.04 12.62 1.54
C TYR A 535 12.28 13.92 2.31
N LEU A 536 11.20 14.64 2.62
CA LEU A 536 11.30 15.90 3.37
C LEU A 536 11.37 15.65 4.86
N THR A 537 12.36 16.27 5.51
CA THR A 537 12.52 16.35 6.97
C THR A 537 12.26 17.79 7.45
N ALA A 538 12.17 18.01 8.77
CA ALA A 538 12.10 19.36 9.32
C ALA A 538 13.34 20.21 8.96
N ASP A 539 14.49 19.56 8.76
CA ASP A 539 15.73 20.18 8.30
C ASP A 539 15.72 20.51 6.79
N SER A 540 14.70 20.06 6.05
CA SER A 540 14.47 20.42 4.65
C SER A 540 13.79 21.79 4.48
N VAL A 541 13.43 22.48 5.57
CA VAL A 541 12.92 23.85 5.53
C VAL A 541 14.08 24.81 5.25
N LEU A 542 14.08 25.40 4.05
CA LEU A 542 15.09 26.38 3.64
C LEU A 542 14.89 27.71 4.35
N GLU A 543 13.65 28.18 4.41
CA GLU A 543 13.27 29.40 5.12
C GLU A 543 11.76 29.41 5.41
N GLU A 544 11.37 30.20 6.41
CA GLU A 544 9.97 30.61 6.57
C GLU A 544 9.74 31.91 5.80
N TYR A 545 8.67 31.96 4.99
CA TYR A 545 8.30 33.15 4.23
C TYR A 545 6.81 33.40 4.34
N LYS A 546 6.42 34.49 5.03
CA LYS A 546 5.03 34.91 5.25
C LYS A 546 4.14 33.71 5.60
N GLY A 547 4.38 33.07 6.75
CA GLY A 547 3.58 31.97 7.27
C GLY A 547 3.57 30.67 6.45
N PHE A 548 4.54 30.50 5.54
CA PHE A 548 4.83 29.23 4.87
C PHE A 548 6.25 28.75 5.20
N ASN A 549 6.42 27.46 5.46
CA ASN A 549 7.69 26.75 5.35
C ASN A 549 8.03 26.54 3.87
N ILE A 550 9.17 27.05 3.42
CA ILE A 550 9.68 26.79 2.07
C ILE A 550 10.58 25.57 2.08
N VAL A 551 10.29 24.61 1.21
CA VAL A 551 10.99 23.33 1.13
C VAL A 551 11.28 22.94 -0.32
N PRO A 552 12.47 22.37 -0.61
CA PRO A 552 12.79 21.86 -1.94
C PRO A 552 12.34 20.40 -2.07
N TRP A 553 11.79 20.04 -3.23
CA TRP A 553 11.42 18.65 -3.54
C TRP A 553 11.38 18.43 -5.05
N LEU A 554 12.02 17.36 -5.55
CA LEU A 554 12.03 16.94 -6.96
C LEU A 554 12.16 18.11 -7.96
N ASP A 555 13.25 18.85 -7.84
CA ASP A 555 13.65 20.01 -8.69
C ASP A 555 12.76 21.25 -8.61
N GLN A 556 11.90 21.34 -7.61
CA GLN A 556 11.00 22.48 -7.39
C GLN A 556 11.05 22.98 -5.94
N TYR A 557 10.49 24.16 -5.72
CA TYR A 557 10.29 24.74 -4.39
C TYR A 557 8.80 24.73 -4.05
N TYR A 558 8.48 24.33 -2.82
CA TYR A 558 7.13 24.26 -2.27
C TYR A 558 7.02 25.19 -1.07
N GLY A 559 5.87 25.85 -0.94
CA GLY A 559 5.47 26.62 0.23
C GLY A 559 4.35 25.88 0.96
N ILE A 560 4.62 25.50 2.21
CA ILE A 560 3.72 24.77 3.09
C ILE A 560 3.24 25.69 4.21
N PRO A 561 1.94 25.99 4.34
CA PRO A 561 1.44 26.83 5.43
C PRO A 561 1.82 26.26 6.80
N LEU A 562 2.32 27.12 7.69
CA LEU A 562 2.71 26.74 9.05
C LEU A 562 1.55 26.10 9.85
N ILE A 563 0.31 26.45 9.52
CA ILE A 563 -0.90 25.92 10.17
C ILE A 563 -1.09 24.40 9.97
N LEU A 564 -0.41 23.80 8.99
CA LEU A 564 -0.47 22.35 8.75
C LEU A 564 0.48 21.55 9.65
N GLY A 565 1.26 22.21 10.51
CA GLY A 565 2.19 21.54 11.40
C GLY A 565 3.49 21.09 10.70
N PRO A 566 4.19 20.07 11.24
CA PRO A 566 5.48 19.62 10.72
C PRO A 566 5.41 19.16 9.26
N VAL A 567 6.46 19.47 8.48
CA VAL A 567 6.55 19.04 7.08
C VAL A 567 6.72 17.52 7.00
N ASN A 568 5.85 16.86 6.24
CA ASN A 568 5.89 15.43 5.94
C ASN A 568 5.62 15.21 4.44
N THR A 569 6.20 14.15 3.87
CA THR A 569 5.99 13.68 2.48
C THR A 569 4.51 13.48 2.11
N TYR A 570 3.62 13.29 3.09
CA TYR A 570 2.17 13.21 2.90
C TYR A 570 1.58 14.44 2.18
N HIS A 571 2.15 15.64 2.38
CA HIS A 571 1.67 16.87 1.73
C HIS A 571 1.90 16.90 0.21
N PHE A 572 2.80 16.05 -0.30
CA PHE A 572 3.26 16.08 -1.69
C PHE A 572 2.57 15.03 -2.57
N LEU A 573 2.05 13.97 -1.96
CA LEU A 573 1.37 12.86 -2.64
C LEU A 573 -0.11 13.15 -2.92
N CYS A 574 -0.69 14.20 -2.32
CA CYS A 574 -2.11 14.55 -2.45
C CYS A 574 -2.30 15.83 -3.28
N ARG A 575 -2.64 15.70 -4.57
CA ARG A 575 -2.98 16.87 -5.43
C ARG A 575 -4.15 17.70 -4.88
N GLU A 576 -5.08 17.08 -4.14
CA GLU A 576 -6.19 17.79 -3.48
C GLU A 576 -5.71 18.72 -2.34
N GLY A 577 -4.55 18.44 -1.75
CA GLY A 577 -3.98 19.29 -0.71
C GLY A 577 -3.58 20.68 -1.21
N PHE A 578 -3.20 20.81 -2.48
CA PHE A 578 -2.81 22.09 -3.10
C PHE A 578 -3.95 23.10 -3.23
N VAL A 579 -5.18 22.61 -3.30
CA VAL A 579 -6.38 23.46 -3.40
C VAL A 579 -7.05 23.61 -2.03
N LYS A 580 -7.10 22.53 -1.24
CA LYS A 580 -7.81 22.51 0.05
C LYS A 580 -7.05 23.14 1.20
N TYR A 581 -5.72 23.03 1.20
CA TYR A 581 -4.86 23.44 2.31
C TYR A 581 -3.91 24.59 1.96
N GLY A 582 -3.99 25.15 0.75
CA GLY A 582 -3.25 26.35 0.37
C GLY A 582 -1.78 26.15 -0.04
N LEU A 583 -1.31 24.91 -0.22
CA LEU A 583 0.06 24.60 -0.66
C LEU A 583 0.37 25.22 -2.03
N VAL A 584 1.54 25.85 -2.16
CA VAL A 584 2.04 26.44 -3.42
C VAL A 584 3.34 25.77 -3.85
N TRP A 585 3.63 25.77 -5.15
CA TRP A 585 4.92 25.33 -5.67
C TRP A 585 5.35 26.15 -6.89
N ALA A 586 6.65 26.22 -7.16
CA ALA A 586 7.22 26.81 -8.36
C ALA A 586 8.62 26.24 -8.65
N GLU A 587 9.08 26.38 -9.89
CA GLU A 587 10.39 25.88 -10.34
C GLU A 587 11.58 26.67 -9.74
N ASN A 588 11.33 27.87 -9.20
CA ASN A 588 12.37 28.64 -8.51
C ASN A 588 11.79 29.49 -7.36
N MET A 589 12.68 29.90 -6.46
CA MET A 589 12.34 30.64 -5.24
C MET A 589 11.59 31.95 -5.50
N THR A 590 12.01 32.71 -6.52
CA THR A 590 11.38 34.01 -6.86
C THR A 590 9.94 33.82 -7.32
N ALA A 591 9.69 32.82 -8.17
CA ALA A 591 8.34 32.48 -8.63
C ALA A 591 7.47 31.93 -7.49
N LEU A 592 8.07 31.16 -6.56
CA LEU A 592 7.35 30.65 -5.38
C LEU A 592 6.92 31.79 -4.47
N LYS A 593 7.83 32.70 -4.09
CA LYS A 593 7.52 33.85 -3.24
C LYS A 593 6.44 34.74 -3.86
N LYS A 594 6.47 34.95 -5.17
CA LYS A 594 5.40 35.66 -5.89
C LYS A 594 4.03 34.97 -5.79
N LYS A 595 3.98 33.62 -5.83
CA LYS A 595 2.75 32.84 -5.61
C LYS A 595 2.30 32.87 -4.15
N ILE A 596 3.23 32.88 -3.19
CA ILE A 596 2.91 33.08 -1.77
C ILE A 596 2.30 34.47 -1.58
N ASP A 597 2.88 35.52 -2.16
CA ASP A 597 2.40 36.89 -2.03
C ASP A 597 0.97 37.08 -2.58
N THR A 598 0.62 36.41 -3.67
CA THR A 598 -0.74 36.45 -4.23
C THR A 598 -1.75 35.60 -3.44
N ARG A 599 -1.31 34.55 -2.74
CA ARG A 599 -2.19 33.69 -1.92
C ARG A 599 -2.26 34.08 -0.44
N TRP A 600 -1.24 34.74 0.12
CA TRP A 600 -1.20 35.21 1.51
C TRP A 600 -2.42 36.08 1.85
N PHE A 601 -2.88 36.87 0.88
CA PHE A 601 -4.07 37.70 1.01
C PHE A 601 -5.36 36.88 1.24
N TYR A 602 -5.42 35.62 0.77
CA TYR A 602 -6.58 34.74 0.91
C TYR A 602 -6.55 33.90 2.19
N VAL A 603 -5.37 33.55 2.70
CA VAL A 603 -5.22 32.68 3.87
C VAL A 603 -5.40 33.45 5.19
N HIS A 604 -5.20 34.77 5.19
CA HIS A 604 -5.21 35.61 6.39
C HIS A 604 -6.23 36.75 6.42
N ASN A 605 -7.24 36.73 5.55
CA ASN A 605 -8.34 37.68 5.64
C ASN A 605 -9.53 37.09 6.44
N PRO A 606 -9.77 37.52 7.70
CA PRO A 606 -10.89 37.02 8.51
C PRO A 606 -12.26 37.29 7.89
N LEU A 607 -12.40 38.29 7.01
CA LEU A 607 -13.65 38.53 6.27
C LEU A 607 -13.97 37.41 5.28
N PHE A 608 -12.98 36.70 4.75
CA PHE A 608 -13.22 35.58 3.81
C PHE A 608 -13.88 34.38 4.51
N TRP A 609 -13.50 34.10 5.76
CA TRP A 609 -14.13 33.06 6.59
C TRP A 609 -15.55 33.45 7.05
N VAL A 610 -15.80 34.74 7.30
CA VAL A 610 -17.13 35.28 7.61
C VAL A 610 -18.03 35.25 6.37
N TYR A 611 -17.52 35.61 5.19
CA TYR A 611 -18.27 35.56 3.93
C TYR A 611 -18.65 34.12 3.55
N ARG A 612 -17.75 33.15 3.76
CA ARG A 612 -18.01 31.72 3.51
C ARG A 612 -19.03 31.10 4.46
N LYS A 613 -19.12 31.59 5.71
CA LYS A 613 -20.12 31.15 6.70
C LYS A 613 -21.49 31.82 6.51
N LEU A 614 -21.54 33.06 6.02
CA LEU A 614 -22.78 33.83 5.89
C LEU A 614 -23.49 33.66 4.53
N PHE A 615 -22.78 33.37 3.44
CA PHE A 615 -23.35 33.46 2.08
C PHE A 615 -23.44 32.14 1.30
N LEU A 616 -23.19 30.98 1.93
CA LEU A 616 -23.34 29.66 1.28
C LEU A 616 -24.28 28.70 2.03
N LYS A 617 -25.47 29.20 2.38
CA LYS A 617 -26.69 28.39 2.41
C LYS A 617 -27.74 29.05 1.51
N PRO A 618 -28.10 28.48 0.35
CA PRO A 618 -29.29 28.89 -0.37
C PRO A 618 -30.51 28.22 0.29
N GLY A 619 -31.48 29.03 0.74
CA GLY A 619 -32.78 28.47 1.15
C GLY A 619 -33.55 29.16 2.28
N THR A 620 -33.45 30.48 2.45
CA THR A 620 -34.59 31.26 2.98
C THR A 620 -34.45 32.70 2.50
N ILE A 621 -35.34 33.10 1.58
CA ILE A 621 -35.56 34.49 1.19
C ILE A 621 -36.71 35.02 2.06
N HIS A 622 -36.46 36.09 2.81
CA HIS A 622 -37.23 37.33 2.77
C HIS A 622 -36.48 38.45 3.47
#